data_AF-A0A2T7DSV3-F1
#
_entry.id   AF-A0A2T7DSV3-F1
#
_cell.length_a   1.000
_cell.length_b   1.000
_cell.length_c   1.000
_cell.angle_alpha   90.00
_cell.angle_beta   90.00
_cell.angle_gamma   90.00
#
_symmetry.space_group_name_H-M   'P 1'
#
loop_
_entity.id
_entity.type
_entity.pdbx_description
1 polymer ?
#
loop_
_entity_poly.entity_id
_entity_poly.type
_entity_poly.pdbx_seq_one_letter_code
_entity_poly.pdbx_strand_id
1 'polypeptide(L)'
;MLRTAVLILFLLSVARHGCPQSYNAIYSFGDSISDTGNLCTGSGGCPSWLTTGQPPYGNTHFGRPTGRCTDGRVVVDFLAEHFGLPLLPPSKASGGDLKKGANMAIIGATAMDFEFFKSHGLGNSIWNNGPLGIWNFGLKYGLRVCCGAGGQGSYNYNNRARCGMAGATACGDPEKHLVWDGIHLTDAAYRAVAGGWLNGTYCSPGILH
;
A
#
# COMPACT_ATOMS: atom_id res chain seq x y z
N MET A 1 -10.80 5.79 64.09
CA MET A 1 -10.08 5.56 62.82
C MET A 1 -10.90 4.58 61.99
N LEU A 2 -10.99 4.81 60.67
CA LEU A 2 -11.67 3.98 59.66
C LEU A 2 -13.22 4.04 59.64
N ARG A 3 -13.77 4.90 58.78
CA ARG A 3 -15.07 4.69 58.06
C ARG A 3 -15.46 5.85 57.11
N THR A 4 -14.63 6.87 56.95
CA THR A 4 -14.81 7.95 55.96
C THR A 4 -14.26 7.62 54.56
N ALA A 5 -13.96 6.35 54.27
CA ALA A 5 -13.18 5.96 53.08
C ALA A 5 -14.01 5.38 51.90
N VAL A 6 -15.33 5.32 51.98
CA VAL A 6 -16.12 4.51 51.00
C VAL A 6 -16.94 5.33 50.00
N LEU A 7 -17.12 6.65 50.18
CA LEU A 7 -17.94 7.44 49.26
C LEU A 7 -17.20 8.54 48.51
N ILE A 8 -15.89 8.39 48.30
CA ILE A 8 -15.11 9.15 47.30
C ILE A 8 -14.49 8.17 46.28
N LEU A 9 -15.15 7.04 46.02
CA LEU A 9 -14.74 6.08 44.98
C LEU A 9 -15.68 6.06 43.76
N PHE A 10 -16.60 7.03 43.63
CA PHE A 10 -17.52 7.13 42.50
C PHE A 10 -17.31 8.36 41.59
N LEU A 11 -16.20 9.10 41.76
CA LEU A 11 -15.85 10.24 40.89
C LEU A 11 -14.49 10.09 40.19
N LEU A 12 -13.93 8.87 40.17
CA LEU A 12 -12.81 8.51 39.30
C LEU A 12 -13.27 7.61 38.16
N SER A 13 -14.48 7.86 37.65
CA SER A 13 -14.73 7.69 36.22
C SER A 13 -13.79 8.66 35.51
N VAL A 14 -12.55 8.21 35.30
CA VAL A 14 -11.64 8.81 34.33
C VAL A 14 -12.42 8.73 33.03
N ALA A 15 -13.10 9.80 32.67
CA ALA A 15 -13.45 10.04 31.29
C ALA A 15 -12.11 10.04 30.57
N ARG A 16 -11.75 8.88 30.03
CA ARG A 16 -10.75 8.75 28.99
C ARG A 16 -11.36 9.50 27.80
N HIS A 17 -11.31 10.82 27.86
CA HIS A 17 -11.23 11.63 26.68
C HIS A 17 -9.89 11.22 26.08
N GLY A 18 -9.90 10.14 25.30
CA GLY A 18 -8.87 9.95 24.32
C GLY A 18 -8.77 11.27 23.60
N CYS A 19 -7.59 11.90 23.66
CA CYS A 19 -7.30 13.06 22.84
C CYS A 19 -7.82 12.75 21.43
N PRO A 20 -8.54 13.66 20.74
CA PRO A 20 -8.91 13.43 19.36
C PRO A 20 -7.65 13.04 18.61
N GLN A 21 -7.58 11.78 18.18
CA GLN A 21 -6.38 11.26 17.56
C GLN A 21 -6.23 11.99 16.23
N SER A 22 -5.27 12.92 16.17
CA SER A 22 -4.99 13.70 14.97
C SER A 22 -4.08 12.87 14.08
N TYR A 23 -4.56 12.58 12.87
CA TYR A 23 -3.77 11.92 11.85
C TYR A 23 -3.15 12.98 10.96
N ASN A 24 -1.84 12.87 10.69
CA ASN A 24 -1.10 13.83 9.84
C ASN A 24 -0.93 13.33 8.40
N ALA A 25 -1.15 12.03 8.16
CA ALA A 25 -0.94 11.37 6.88
C ALA A 25 -1.73 10.06 6.81
N ILE A 26 -2.05 9.63 5.59
CA ILE A 26 -2.55 8.27 5.30
C ILE A 26 -1.60 7.64 4.28
N TYR A 27 -1.21 6.40 4.54
CA TYR A 27 -0.50 5.56 3.58
C TYR A 27 -1.41 4.41 3.18
N SER A 28 -1.65 4.27 1.87
CA SER A 28 -2.57 3.27 1.34
C SER A 28 -1.86 2.33 0.37
N PHE A 29 -2.17 1.04 0.47
CA PHE A 29 -1.74 -0.02 -0.44
C PHE A 29 -2.97 -0.74 -0.94
N GLY A 30 -2.89 -1.29 -2.13
CA GLY A 30 -3.97 -2.08 -2.68
C GLY A 30 -3.94 -2.06 -4.20
N ASP A 31 -5.13 -2.13 -4.76
CA ASP A 31 -5.37 -2.24 -6.19
C ASP A 31 -6.28 -1.12 -6.70
N SER A 32 -7.07 -1.41 -7.73
CA SER A 32 -8.11 -0.53 -8.28
C SER A 32 -9.08 0.06 -7.25
N ILE A 33 -9.37 -0.62 -6.13
CA ILE A 33 -10.36 -0.16 -5.15
C ILE A 33 -9.87 1.06 -4.36
N SER A 34 -8.56 1.23 -4.26
CA SER A 34 -7.95 2.35 -3.54
C SER A 34 -7.05 3.22 -4.39
N ASP A 35 -6.72 2.88 -5.65
CA ASP A 35 -5.83 3.67 -6.50
C ASP A 35 -6.35 5.10 -6.73
N THR A 36 -5.51 6.09 -6.39
CA THR A 36 -5.79 7.52 -6.57
C THR A 36 -5.22 8.11 -7.87
N GLY A 37 -4.83 7.27 -8.83
CA GLY A 37 -4.43 7.67 -10.18
C GLY A 37 -2.95 7.48 -10.47
N ASN A 38 -2.31 6.44 -9.93
CA ASN A 38 -0.88 6.15 -10.12
C ASN A 38 -0.46 5.94 -11.59
N LEU A 39 -1.41 5.65 -12.48
CA LEU A 39 -1.17 5.55 -13.92
C LEU A 39 -1.36 6.87 -14.69
N CYS A 40 -1.84 7.92 -14.03
CA CYS A 40 -2.13 9.23 -14.63
C CYS A 40 -1.17 10.34 -14.20
N THR A 41 -0.01 9.99 -13.63
CA THR A 41 0.94 10.95 -13.04
C THR A 41 1.90 11.58 -14.06
N GLY A 42 1.90 11.13 -15.31
CA GLY A 42 2.74 11.66 -16.37
C GLY A 42 2.30 13.06 -16.83
N SER A 43 3.20 13.79 -17.50
CA SER A 43 2.99 15.17 -17.98
C SER A 43 1.80 15.32 -18.94
N GLY A 44 1.38 14.24 -19.60
CA GLY A 44 0.22 14.19 -20.48
C GLY A 44 -1.09 13.78 -19.80
N GLY A 45 -1.11 13.60 -18.47
CA GLY A 45 -2.26 13.10 -17.73
C GLY A 45 -2.47 11.60 -17.90
N CYS A 46 -3.73 11.17 -17.94
CA CYS A 46 -4.07 9.75 -18.11
C CYS A 46 -3.78 9.25 -19.54
N PRO A 47 -3.16 8.06 -19.70
CA PRO A 47 -2.96 7.46 -21.01
C PRO A 47 -4.27 7.23 -21.77
N SER A 48 -4.25 7.37 -23.10
CA SER A 48 -5.45 7.20 -23.95
C SER A 48 -6.02 5.79 -23.94
N TRP A 49 -5.16 4.78 -23.78
CA TRP A 49 -5.56 3.37 -23.67
C TRP A 49 -6.15 3.01 -22.30
N LEU A 50 -6.00 3.88 -21.28
CA LEU A 50 -6.50 3.61 -19.94
C LEU A 50 -7.98 3.98 -19.85
N THR A 51 -8.85 2.98 -19.72
CA THR A 51 -10.31 3.19 -19.61
C THR A 51 -10.69 4.14 -18.47
N THR A 52 -10.04 4.05 -17.31
CA THR A 52 -10.29 4.93 -16.15
C THR A 52 -9.75 6.35 -16.33
N GLY A 53 -8.98 6.56 -17.40
CA GLY A 53 -8.52 7.87 -17.86
C GLY A 53 -9.48 8.58 -18.80
N GLN A 54 -10.61 7.97 -19.15
CA GLN A 54 -11.59 8.51 -20.10
C GLN A 54 -12.90 8.89 -19.39
N PRO A 55 -13.69 9.84 -19.92
CA PRO A 55 -15.06 10.07 -19.45
C PRO A 55 -15.91 8.78 -19.53
N PRO A 56 -16.85 8.53 -18.60
CA PRO A 56 -17.34 9.45 -17.54
C PRO A 56 -16.60 9.33 -16.19
N TYR A 57 -15.41 8.73 -16.13
CA TYR A 57 -14.68 8.60 -14.87
C TYR A 57 -14.38 9.97 -14.24
N GLY A 58 -14.52 10.05 -12.90
CA GLY A 58 -14.31 11.27 -12.12
C GLY A 58 -15.37 12.38 -12.27
N ASN A 59 -16.45 12.19 -13.03
CA ASN A 59 -17.46 13.22 -13.29
C ASN A 59 -18.21 13.73 -12.04
N THR A 60 -18.44 12.92 -11.01
CA THR A 60 -19.27 13.33 -9.85
C THR A 60 -18.56 14.27 -8.88
N HIS A 61 -17.23 14.15 -8.73
CA HIS A 61 -16.46 14.96 -7.77
C HIS A 61 -15.38 15.81 -8.43
N PHE A 62 -14.65 15.27 -9.41
CA PHE A 62 -13.51 15.95 -10.02
C PHE A 62 -13.89 16.68 -11.32
N GLY A 63 -15.03 16.35 -11.93
CA GLY A 63 -15.47 16.87 -13.24
C GLY A 63 -14.57 16.42 -14.41
N ARG A 64 -13.62 15.52 -14.16
CA ARG A 64 -12.69 14.97 -15.15
C ARG A 64 -12.10 13.63 -14.69
N PRO A 65 -11.59 12.79 -15.60
CA PRO A 65 -10.86 11.60 -15.23
C PRO A 65 -9.59 11.91 -14.42
N THR A 66 -9.35 11.12 -13.37
CA THR A 66 -8.15 11.20 -12.52
C THR A 66 -7.39 9.88 -12.47
N GLY A 67 -7.88 8.83 -13.13
CA GLY A 67 -7.33 7.48 -13.05
C GLY A 67 -7.91 6.62 -11.92
N ARG A 68 -8.76 7.19 -11.05
CA ARG A 68 -9.54 6.41 -10.08
C ARG A 68 -10.53 5.50 -10.81
N CYS A 69 -10.69 4.26 -10.36
CA CYS A 69 -11.65 3.30 -10.91
C CYS A 69 -13.11 3.59 -10.49
N THR A 70 -13.53 4.84 -10.56
CA THR A 70 -14.89 5.26 -10.20
C THR A 70 -15.27 6.55 -10.92
N ASP A 71 -16.55 6.89 -10.89
CA ASP A 71 -17.08 8.18 -11.34
C ASP A 71 -16.66 9.37 -10.45
N GLY A 72 -15.89 9.17 -9.38
CA GLY A 72 -15.52 10.20 -8.43
C GLY A 72 -14.36 9.79 -7.51
N ARG A 73 -14.61 9.81 -6.20
CA ARG A 73 -13.67 9.48 -5.12
C ARG A 73 -13.64 7.98 -4.80
N VAL A 74 -12.49 7.47 -4.38
CA VAL A 74 -12.34 6.11 -3.83
C VAL A 74 -12.38 6.15 -2.29
N VAL A 75 -12.46 4.98 -1.63
CA VAL A 75 -12.62 4.88 -0.17
C VAL A 75 -11.59 5.72 0.61
N VAL A 76 -10.35 5.77 0.15
CA VAL A 76 -9.26 6.48 0.83
C VAL A 76 -9.43 8.00 0.80
N ASP A 77 -10.11 8.53 -0.22
CA ASP A 77 -10.38 9.96 -0.33
C ASP A 77 -11.39 10.41 0.72
N PHE A 78 -12.45 9.63 0.94
CA PHE A 78 -13.44 9.91 1.98
C PHE A 78 -12.83 9.86 3.39
N LEU A 79 -11.89 8.93 3.62
CA LEU A 79 -11.14 8.87 4.87
C LEU A 79 -10.26 10.11 5.05
N ALA A 80 -9.53 10.52 4.01
CA ALA A 80 -8.71 11.73 4.05
C ALA A 80 -9.56 12.96 4.39
N GLU A 81 -10.69 13.14 3.71
CA GLU A 81 -11.61 14.26 3.98
C GLU A 81 -12.18 14.23 5.39
N HIS A 82 -12.58 13.05 5.89
CA HIS A 82 -13.10 12.89 7.26
C HIS A 82 -12.09 13.35 8.31
N PHE A 83 -10.80 13.07 8.09
CA PHE A 83 -9.71 13.48 8.97
C PHE A 83 -9.13 14.87 8.65
N GLY A 84 -9.70 15.59 7.69
CA GLY A 84 -9.22 16.93 7.30
C GLY A 84 -7.86 16.93 6.59
N LEU A 85 -7.48 15.79 5.99
CA LEU A 85 -6.24 15.61 5.26
C LEU A 85 -6.41 15.92 3.76
N PRO A 86 -5.33 16.32 3.06
CA PRO A 86 -5.37 16.42 1.60
C PRO A 86 -5.63 15.06 0.96
N LEU A 87 -6.26 15.06 -0.22
CA LEU A 87 -6.42 13.84 -1.02
C LEU A 87 -5.06 13.20 -1.31
N LEU A 88 -5.00 11.87 -1.21
CA LEU A 88 -3.73 11.16 -1.17
C LEU A 88 -3.00 11.25 -2.52
N PRO A 89 -1.74 11.75 -2.53
CA PRO A 89 -0.96 11.81 -3.75
C PRO A 89 -0.64 10.39 -4.24
N PRO A 90 -0.74 10.12 -5.55
CA PRO A 90 -0.26 8.86 -6.10
C PRO A 90 1.25 8.71 -5.89
N SER A 91 1.70 7.55 -5.43
CA SER A 91 3.13 7.25 -5.18
C SER A 91 4.04 7.41 -6.40
N LYS A 92 3.49 7.34 -7.61
CA LYS A 92 4.21 7.55 -8.89
C LYS A 92 4.23 9.01 -9.34
N ALA A 93 3.68 9.95 -8.57
CA ALA A 93 3.76 11.37 -8.87
C ALA A 93 5.16 11.91 -8.54
N SER A 94 5.73 12.73 -9.43
CA SER A 94 6.98 13.41 -9.16
C SER A 94 6.78 14.52 -8.11
N GLY A 95 7.71 14.64 -7.17
CA GLY A 95 7.69 15.71 -6.16
C GLY A 95 6.69 15.55 -5.01
N GLY A 96 6.11 14.35 -4.82
CA GLY A 96 5.26 14.06 -3.68
C GLY A 96 6.03 14.05 -2.35
N ASP A 97 5.54 14.81 -1.36
CA ASP A 97 6.05 14.74 0.01
C ASP A 97 5.41 13.56 0.75
N LEU A 98 6.16 12.45 0.85
CA LEU A 98 5.69 11.25 1.54
C LEU A 98 5.29 11.51 2.99
N LYS A 99 5.76 12.61 3.63
CA LYS A 99 5.35 12.96 5.00
C LYS A 99 3.89 13.38 5.10
N LYS A 100 3.26 13.73 3.98
CA LYS A 100 1.83 14.07 3.89
C LYS A 100 0.97 12.87 3.50
N GLY A 101 1.56 11.68 3.49
CA GLY A 101 0.92 10.45 3.04
C GLY A 101 1.22 10.15 1.57
N ALA A 102 0.88 8.93 1.17
CA ALA A 102 1.05 8.46 -0.20
C ALA A 102 0.11 7.29 -0.47
N ASN A 103 -0.26 7.13 -1.74
CA ASN A 103 -1.02 5.97 -2.16
C ASN A 103 -0.23 5.11 -3.14
N MET A 104 0.10 3.91 -2.69
CA MET A 104 0.83 2.88 -3.42
C MET A 104 -0.12 1.91 -4.14
N ALA A 105 -1.43 2.10 -4.06
CA ALA A 105 -2.38 1.27 -4.78
C ALA A 105 -2.34 1.53 -6.30
N ILE A 106 -2.32 0.48 -7.12
CA ILE A 106 -2.33 0.59 -8.59
C ILE A 106 -3.42 -0.31 -9.17
N ILE A 107 -4.12 0.16 -10.20
CA ILE A 107 -5.08 -0.67 -10.94
C ILE A 107 -4.46 -2.01 -11.35
N GLY A 108 -5.05 -3.12 -10.88
CA GLY A 108 -4.58 -4.48 -11.16
C GLY A 108 -3.25 -4.83 -10.50
N ALA A 109 -2.86 -4.13 -9.44
CA ALA A 109 -1.60 -4.35 -8.73
C ALA A 109 -1.44 -5.78 -8.24
N THR A 110 -0.19 -6.24 -8.27
CA THR A 110 0.30 -7.46 -7.64
C THR A 110 1.62 -7.13 -6.96
N ALA A 111 2.20 -8.03 -6.16
CA ALA A 111 3.49 -7.78 -5.53
C ALA A 111 4.68 -7.72 -6.51
N MET A 112 4.56 -8.35 -7.68
CA MET A 112 5.64 -8.46 -8.68
C MET A 112 5.46 -7.45 -9.83
N ASP A 113 6.50 -7.26 -10.63
CA ASP A 113 6.47 -6.31 -11.76
C ASP A 113 5.91 -6.93 -13.05
N PHE A 114 5.62 -6.08 -14.03
CA PHE A 114 5.09 -6.50 -15.33
C PHE A 114 6.03 -7.47 -16.05
N GLU A 115 7.34 -7.24 -15.99
CA GLU A 115 8.31 -8.08 -16.70
C GLU A 115 8.32 -9.51 -16.14
N PHE A 116 8.13 -9.68 -14.83
CA PHE A 116 7.88 -10.99 -14.24
C PHE A 116 6.63 -11.67 -14.84
N PHE A 117 5.47 -11.02 -14.88
CA PHE A 117 4.26 -11.67 -15.41
C PHE A 117 4.36 -11.94 -16.91
N LYS A 118 4.94 -11.00 -17.66
CA LYS A 118 5.21 -11.15 -19.08
C LYS A 118 6.13 -12.34 -19.36
N SER A 119 7.21 -12.53 -18.60
CA SER A 119 8.11 -13.68 -18.77
C SER A 119 7.43 -15.02 -18.47
N HIS A 120 6.30 -15.01 -17.76
CA HIS A 120 5.50 -16.19 -17.43
C HIS A 120 4.23 -16.32 -18.30
N GLY A 121 4.15 -15.57 -19.41
CA GLY A 121 3.04 -15.66 -20.37
C GLY A 121 1.76 -14.92 -19.96
N LEU A 122 1.83 -14.08 -18.93
CA LEU A 122 0.69 -13.36 -18.36
C LEU A 122 0.66 -11.86 -18.74
N GLY A 123 1.51 -11.42 -19.67
CA GLY A 123 1.61 -10.01 -20.06
C GLY A 123 0.34 -9.41 -20.69
N ASN A 124 -0.58 -10.25 -21.18
CA ASN A 124 -1.89 -9.80 -21.68
C ASN A 124 -2.92 -9.61 -20.56
N SER A 125 -2.72 -10.25 -19.41
CA SER A 125 -3.65 -10.22 -18.27
C SER A 125 -3.20 -9.24 -17.19
N ILE A 126 -1.88 -9.12 -16.98
CA ILE A 126 -1.26 -8.20 -16.03
C ILE A 126 -0.33 -7.31 -16.84
N TRP A 127 -0.69 -6.04 -16.96
CA TRP A 127 -0.03 -5.07 -17.85
C TRP A 127 0.51 -3.83 -17.10
N ASN A 128 0.24 -3.73 -15.79
CA ASN A 128 0.68 -2.62 -14.96
C ASN A 128 1.98 -2.98 -14.23
N ASN A 129 2.77 -1.95 -13.91
CA ASN A 129 3.90 -2.07 -12.98
C ASN A 129 3.49 -1.46 -11.64
N GLY A 130 3.46 -2.31 -10.61
CA GLY A 130 3.25 -1.92 -9.22
C GLY A 130 4.37 -1.00 -8.69
N PRO A 131 4.13 -0.19 -7.65
CA PRO A 131 5.15 0.68 -7.09
C PRO A 131 6.08 -0.07 -6.12
N LEU A 132 5.72 -1.27 -5.68
CA LEU A 132 6.48 -2.05 -4.70
C LEU A 132 7.86 -2.47 -5.21
N GLY A 133 8.04 -2.69 -6.52
CA GLY A 133 9.36 -2.91 -7.11
C GLY A 133 10.29 -1.68 -7.04
N ILE A 134 9.72 -0.48 -6.87
CA ILE A 134 10.47 0.78 -6.70
C ILE A 134 10.84 0.99 -5.22
N TRP A 135 9.99 0.54 -4.30
CA TRP A 135 10.15 0.73 -2.86
C TRP A 135 10.48 -0.59 -2.17
N ASN A 136 11.77 -0.92 -2.06
CA ASN A 136 12.22 -2.14 -1.36
C ASN A 136 12.20 -2.04 0.18
N PHE A 137 11.87 -0.86 0.75
CA PHE A 137 11.80 -0.62 2.20
C PHE A 137 13.04 -1.09 2.99
N GLY A 138 14.22 -1.01 2.37
CA GLY A 138 15.50 -1.45 2.98
C GLY A 138 15.77 -2.97 2.92
N LEU A 139 14.88 -3.75 2.29
CA LEU A 139 15.05 -5.18 2.10
C LEU A 139 15.98 -5.48 0.92
N LYS A 140 16.73 -6.58 1.02
CA LYS A 140 17.75 -6.96 0.05
C LYS A 140 17.17 -7.46 -1.28
N TYR A 141 16.09 -8.22 -1.22
CA TYR A 141 15.49 -8.89 -2.37
C TYR A 141 14.10 -8.34 -2.63
N GLY A 142 14.00 -7.40 -3.58
CA GLY A 142 12.74 -6.80 -4.01
C GLY A 142 11.85 -7.79 -4.77
N LEU A 143 12.29 -8.19 -5.96
CA LEU A 143 11.48 -9.04 -6.86
C LEU A 143 11.82 -10.53 -6.79
N ARG A 144 12.85 -10.95 -6.05
CA ARG A 144 13.07 -12.40 -5.85
C ARG A 144 12.12 -12.86 -4.75
N VAL A 145 11.21 -13.79 -5.04
CA VAL A 145 10.21 -14.25 -4.07
C VAL A 145 10.85 -15.19 -3.04
N CYS A 146 10.39 -15.17 -1.79
CA CYS A 146 10.93 -16.06 -0.78
C CYS A 146 10.47 -17.51 -0.98
N CYS A 147 9.19 -17.74 -1.19
CA CYS A 147 8.61 -19.06 -1.35
C CYS A 147 8.22 -19.31 -2.82
N GLY A 148 8.66 -20.46 -3.35
CA GLY A 148 8.44 -20.80 -4.75
C GLY A 148 9.38 -21.89 -5.23
N ALA A 149 10.15 -21.61 -6.28
CA ALA A 149 10.78 -22.58 -7.16
C ALA A 149 12.07 -23.25 -6.62
N GLY A 150 12.24 -23.45 -5.31
CA GLY A 150 13.43 -24.19 -4.85
C GLY A 150 14.76 -23.44 -5.06
N GLY A 151 14.73 -22.12 -5.24
CA GLY A 151 15.88 -21.30 -5.59
C GLY A 151 16.13 -21.13 -7.10
N GLN A 152 15.29 -21.72 -7.96
CA GLN A 152 15.47 -21.70 -9.41
C GLN A 152 15.11 -20.35 -10.05
N GLY A 153 15.89 -19.95 -11.06
CA GLY A 153 15.66 -18.71 -11.82
C GLY A 153 16.01 -17.42 -11.05
N SER A 154 15.87 -16.27 -11.71
CA SER A 154 16.13 -14.94 -11.14
C SER A 154 15.10 -14.56 -10.08
N TYR A 155 13.83 -14.92 -10.30
CA TYR A 155 12.70 -14.57 -9.43
C TYR A 155 12.37 -15.60 -8.36
N ASN A 156 12.96 -16.81 -8.37
CA ASN A 156 12.59 -17.91 -7.47
C ASN A 156 11.11 -18.35 -7.57
N TYR A 157 10.51 -18.28 -8.76
CA TYR A 157 9.09 -18.56 -8.96
C TYR A 157 8.85 -19.59 -10.08
N ASN A 158 7.83 -20.43 -9.91
CA ASN A 158 7.44 -21.44 -10.89
C ASN A 158 5.94 -21.75 -10.76
N ASN A 159 5.18 -21.60 -11.86
CA ASN A 159 3.73 -21.86 -11.89
C ASN A 159 3.36 -23.31 -11.54
N ARG A 160 4.28 -24.27 -11.69
CA ARG A 160 4.08 -25.68 -11.32
C ARG A 160 4.46 -25.99 -9.87
N ALA A 161 5.11 -25.06 -9.18
CA ALA A 161 5.61 -25.19 -7.80
C ALA A 161 5.38 -23.87 -7.03
N ARG A 162 4.13 -23.41 -7.01
CA ARG A 162 3.73 -22.23 -6.22
C ARG A 162 3.69 -22.58 -4.74
N CYS A 163 3.78 -21.59 -3.87
CA CYS A 163 3.67 -21.81 -2.42
C CYS A 163 2.44 -22.65 -2.06
N GLY A 164 2.65 -23.67 -1.23
CA GLY A 164 1.63 -24.65 -0.86
C GLY A 164 1.44 -25.81 -1.86
N MET A 165 2.08 -25.77 -3.03
CA MET A 165 2.09 -26.89 -3.99
C MET A 165 3.33 -27.79 -3.79
N ALA A 166 3.26 -29.02 -4.32
CA ALA A 166 4.39 -29.92 -4.35
C ALA A 166 5.58 -29.32 -5.11
N GLY A 167 6.79 -29.48 -4.56
CA GLY A 167 8.03 -28.94 -5.13
C GLY A 167 8.32 -27.49 -4.77
N ALA A 168 7.41 -26.79 -4.08
CA ALA A 168 7.67 -25.45 -3.58
C ALA A 168 8.51 -25.47 -2.30
N THR A 169 9.42 -24.51 -2.15
CA THR A 169 10.17 -24.31 -0.90
C THR A 169 10.22 -22.84 -0.51
N ALA A 170 10.23 -22.58 0.80
CA ALA A 170 10.53 -21.26 1.33
C ALA A 170 12.05 -21.00 1.30
N CYS A 171 12.42 -19.72 1.21
CA CYS A 171 13.80 -19.28 1.29
C CYS A 171 14.33 -19.47 2.72
N GLY A 172 15.66 -19.58 2.87
CA GLY A 172 16.28 -19.75 4.19
C GLY A 172 16.25 -18.51 5.07
N ASP A 173 16.01 -17.32 4.51
CA ASP A 173 15.99 -16.04 5.24
C ASP A 173 14.88 -15.10 4.72
N PRO A 174 13.65 -15.26 5.22
CA PRO A 174 12.51 -14.41 4.85
C PRO A 174 12.70 -12.92 5.20
N GLU A 175 13.54 -12.59 6.19
CA GLU A 175 13.76 -11.20 6.65
C GLU A 175 14.44 -10.31 5.60
N LYS A 176 14.96 -10.90 4.53
CA LYS A 176 15.62 -10.18 3.43
C LYS A 176 14.73 -9.96 2.21
N HIS A 177 13.52 -10.54 2.18
CA HIS A 177 12.69 -10.62 0.97
C HIS A 177 11.46 -9.72 1.10
N LEU A 178 11.18 -8.92 0.08
CA LEU A 178 9.97 -8.10 0.01
C LEU A 178 8.74 -8.97 -0.30
N VAL A 179 8.87 -9.87 -1.28
CA VAL A 179 7.75 -10.66 -1.82
C VAL A 179 7.80 -12.10 -1.31
N TRP A 180 6.65 -12.60 -0.85
CA TRP A 180 6.48 -13.97 -0.34
C TRP A 180 6.35 -14.98 -1.48
N ASP A 181 5.34 -14.86 -2.34
CA ASP A 181 4.93 -15.91 -3.29
C ASP A 181 4.70 -15.41 -4.73
N GLY A 182 5.07 -14.17 -5.00
CA GLY A 182 4.85 -13.50 -6.28
C GLY A 182 3.57 -12.66 -6.35
N ILE A 183 2.73 -12.71 -5.32
CA ILE A 183 1.48 -11.94 -5.23
C ILE A 183 1.42 -11.14 -3.93
N HIS A 184 1.94 -11.71 -2.83
CA HIS A 184 1.86 -11.15 -1.49
C HIS A 184 3.24 -10.75 -0.94
N LEU A 185 3.24 -9.85 0.04
CA LEU A 185 4.45 -9.42 0.76
C LEU A 185 4.79 -10.39 1.90
N THR A 186 6.06 -10.38 2.32
CA THR A 186 6.50 -11.10 3.53
C THR A 186 6.12 -10.36 4.81
N ASP A 187 6.18 -11.06 5.95
CA ASP A 187 6.04 -10.43 7.28
C ASP A 187 7.09 -9.32 7.49
N ALA A 188 8.34 -9.57 7.10
CA ALA A 188 9.43 -8.60 7.20
C ALA A 188 9.16 -7.32 6.38
N ALA A 189 8.55 -7.46 5.20
CA ALA A 189 8.10 -6.32 4.41
C ALA A 189 7.02 -5.52 5.12
N TYR A 190 5.98 -6.18 5.64
CA TYR A 190 4.96 -5.48 6.43
C TYR A 190 5.56 -4.79 7.66
N ARG A 191 6.52 -5.43 8.34
CA ARG A 191 7.22 -4.85 9.49
C ARG A 191 8.05 -3.63 9.12
N ALA A 192 8.78 -3.68 8.01
CA ALA A 192 9.60 -2.57 7.53
C ALA A 192 8.73 -1.36 7.14
N VAL A 193 7.62 -1.61 6.43
CA VAL A 193 6.63 -0.59 6.07
C VAL A 193 6.02 0.04 7.33
N ALA A 194 5.49 -0.77 8.25
CA ALA A 194 4.88 -0.29 9.48
C ALA A 194 5.88 0.45 10.38
N GLY A 195 7.08 -0.10 10.57
CA GLY A 195 8.13 0.52 11.38
C GLY A 195 8.57 1.87 10.81
N GLY A 196 8.65 1.98 9.49
CA GLY A 196 8.92 3.24 8.79
C GLY A 196 7.90 4.35 9.06
N TRP A 197 6.64 3.99 9.33
CA TRP A 197 5.58 4.96 9.65
C TRP A 197 5.45 5.25 11.14
N LEU A 198 5.57 4.21 11.97
CA LEU A 198 5.42 4.33 13.42
C LEU A 198 6.56 5.15 14.02
N ASN A 199 7.80 4.87 13.59
CA ASN A 199 9.02 5.37 14.23
C ASN A 199 9.95 6.12 13.26
N GLY A 200 9.64 6.13 11.96
CA GLY A 200 10.61 6.41 10.91
C GLY A 200 10.47 7.77 10.21
N THR A 201 11.30 7.97 9.19
CA THR A 201 11.47 9.21 8.42
C THR A 201 10.39 9.45 7.36
N TYR A 202 9.54 8.45 7.10
CA TYR A 202 8.51 8.54 6.06
C TYR A 202 7.30 9.35 6.51
N CYS A 203 7.07 9.50 7.82
CA CYS A 203 6.04 10.32 8.44
C CYS A 203 6.69 11.26 9.48
N SER A 204 6.23 12.51 9.60
CA SER A 204 6.82 13.48 10.54
C SER A 204 5.75 14.35 11.23
N PRO A 205 5.62 14.27 12.57
CA PRO A 205 6.26 13.29 13.44
C PRO A 205 5.79 11.85 13.10
N GLY A 206 6.52 10.84 13.55
CA GLY A 206 6.09 9.44 13.42
C GLY A 206 4.76 9.22 14.15
N ILE A 207 3.98 8.21 13.77
CA ILE A 207 2.61 7.99 14.33
C ILE A 207 2.63 7.83 15.87
N LEU A 208 3.71 7.28 16.43
CA LEU A 208 3.85 7.10 17.88
C LEU A 208 4.51 8.30 18.60
N HIS A 209 4.77 9.41 17.91
CA HIS A 209 5.55 10.55 18.41
C HIS A 209 4.83 11.90 18.30
#